data_AF-A0A0Q4CKF5-F1
#
_entry.id   AF-A0A0Q4CKF5-F1
#
_cell.length_a   1.000
_cell.length_b   1.000
_cell.length_c   1.000
_cell.angle_alpha   90.00
_cell.angle_beta   90.00
_cell.angle_gamma   90.00
#
_symmetry.space_group_name_H-M   'P 1'
#
loop_
_entity.id
_entity.type
_entity.pdbx_description
1 polymer ?
#
loop_
_entity_poly.entity_id
_entity_poly.type
_entity_poly.pdbx_seq_one_letter_code
_entity_poly.pdbx_strand_id
1 'polypeptide(L)'
;MPLSLALATTAAVAQTGAPPAAHVPVPVEAIGARIVARYPHDRTAFTQGLVWQDGSLFESTGQPGVSDVRRVRLSDGKVLARTKLPGLQFGEGLAVDGAQLVSITWQDGIAHRWDRKTLKSVGRARYSGEGWGLASDGRSLILSDGTPTLRFMDPKTFKEQRRVTITANGRPVHNLNELEMIDGKLWGNIWHRDYIVRIDPATGEVDALVDLAPLRAELGPLDPEAVLNGIAWDATGKRLFVTGKWWPTLFEIALEPVPQG
;
A
#
# COMPACT_ATOMS: atom_id res chain seq x y z
N MET A 1 40.33 -35.92 64.28
CA MET A 1 39.71 -34.61 64.03
C MET A 1 38.74 -34.77 62.87
N PRO A 2 37.42 -34.62 63.08
CA PRO A 2 36.46 -34.79 61.99
C PRO A 2 36.38 -33.49 61.17
N LEU A 3 36.41 -33.63 59.85
CA LEU A 3 36.28 -32.54 58.88
C LEU A 3 34.80 -32.36 58.57
N SER A 4 34.20 -31.26 59.02
CA SER A 4 32.82 -30.88 58.70
C SER A 4 32.73 -30.37 57.26
N LEU A 5 31.92 -31.03 56.43
CA LEU A 5 31.59 -30.59 55.07
C LEU A 5 30.39 -29.62 55.15
N ALA A 6 30.62 -28.34 54.89
CA ALA A 6 29.56 -27.34 54.80
C ALA A 6 29.00 -27.33 53.36
N LEU A 7 27.71 -27.67 53.19
CA LEU A 7 26.99 -27.44 51.94
C LEU A 7 26.69 -25.94 51.80
N ALA A 8 27.24 -25.29 50.77
CA ALA A 8 26.85 -23.96 50.36
C ALA A 8 25.67 -24.06 49.38
N THR A 9 24.49 -23.63 49.81
CA THR A 9 23.31 -23.45 48.94
C THR A 9 23.39 -22.10 48.25
N THR A 10 23.69 -22.08 46.94
CA THR A 10 23.57 -20.87 46.12
C THR A 10 22.11 -20.65 45.76
N ALA A 11 21.47 -19.64 46.36
CA ALA A 11 20.15 -19.17 45.96
C ALA A 11 20.24 -18.44 44.61
N ALA A 12 19.58 -18.98 43.58
CA ALA A 12 19.43 -18.30 42.30
C ALA A 12 18.44 -17.13 42.45
N VAL A 13 18.93 -15.90 42.32
CA VAL A 13 18.09 -14.71 42.28
C VAL A 13 17.47 -14.63 40.89
N ALA A 14 16.17 -14.89 40.79
CA ALA A 14 15.40 -14.64 39.58
C ALA A 14 15.37 -13.13 39.31
N GLN A 15 16.05 -12.67 38.25
CA GLN A 15 15.90 -11.31 37.77
C GLN A 15 14.50 -11.16 37.16
N THR A 16 13.59 -10.51 37.88
CA THR A 16 12.32 -10.08 37.32
C THR A 16 12.60 -8.93 36.35
N GLY A 17 12.56 -9.23 35.05
CA GLY A 17 12.67 -8.22 34.00
C GLY A 17 11.60 -7.14 34.18
N ALA A 18 11.97 -5.88 33.97
CA ALA A 18 11.03 -4.76 34.04
C ALA A 18 9.88 -5.00 33.04
N PRO A 19 8.62 -4.64 33.41
CA PRO A 19 7.51 -4.71 32.48
C PRO A 19 7.81 -3.85 31.24
N PRO A 20 7.43 -4.30 30.02
CA PRO A 20 7.60 -3.49 28.83
C PRO A 20 6.95 -2.12 29.04
N ALA A 21 7.65 -1.06 28.65
CA ALA A 21 7.15 0.30 28.77
C ALA A 21 5.77 0.39 28.08
N ALA A 22 4.82 1.05 28.74
CA ALA A 22 3.51 1.28 28.17
C ALA A 22 3.67 2.02 26.84
N HIS A 23 3.13 1.43 25.77
CA HIS A 23 3.17 2.04 24.44
C HIS A 23 2.31 3.30 24.45
N VAL A 24 2.94 4.46 24.28
CA VAL A 24 2.24 5.75 24.22
C VAL A 24 1.70 5.92 22.81
N PRO A 25 0.36 6.04 22.61
CA PRO A 25 -0.20 6.22 21.27
C PRO A 25 0.39 7.44 20.58
N VAL A 26 0.82 7.28 19.33
CA VAL A 26 1.25 8.40 18.49
C VAL A 26 0.00 9.20 18.05
N PRO A 27 -0.07 10.52 18.30
CA PRO A 27 -1.16 11.34 17.80
C PRO A 27 -1.20 11.32 16.27
N VAL A 28 -2.38 11.17 15.69
CA VAL A 28 -2.58 11.24 14.23
C VAL A 28 -2.54 12.70 13.78
N GLU A 29 -1.53 13.07 13.02
CA GLU A 29 -1.40 14.39 12.39
C GLU A 29 -2.41 14.56 11.25
N ALA A 30 -3.07 15.71 11.17
CA ALA A 30 -3.87 16.08 10.01
C ALA A 30 -3.02 16.89 9.02
N ILE A 31 -3.02 16.47 7.75
CA ILE A 31 -2.23 17.07 6.67
C ILE A 31 -3.19 17.46 5.53
N GLY A 32 -3.00 18.65 4.97
CA GLY A 32 -3.70 19.09 3.77
C GLY A 32 -2.93 18.71 2.50
N ALA A 33 -3.62 18.68 1.36
CA ALA A 33 -3.01 18.51 0.06
C ALA A 33 -3.31 19.69 -0.87
N ARG A 34 -2.29 20.20 -1.54
CA ARG A 34 -2.42 21.17 -2.64
C ARG A 34 -2.14 20.49 -3.97
N ILE A 35 -2.99 20.76 -4.95
CA ILE A 35 -2.79 20.29 -6.32
C ILE A 35 -1.62 21.06 -6.96
N VAL A 36 -0.60 20.33 -7.41
CA VAL A 36 0.55 20.84 -8.16
C VAL A 36 0.26 20.78 -9.66
N ALA A 37 -0.25 19.65 -10.14
CA ALA A 37 -0.57 19.43 -11.54
C ALA A 37 -1.74 18.46 -11.73
N ARG A 38 -2.32 18.48 -12.92
CA ARG A 38 -3.41 17.59 -13.35
C ARG A 38 -3.01 16.94 -14.65
N TYR A 39 -3.19 15.62 -14.72
CA TYR A 39 -2.88 14.81 -15.89
C TYR A 39 -4.11 14.05 -16.34
N PRO A 40 -4.29 13.82 -17.66
CA PRO A 40 -5.38 12.97 -18.14
C PRO A 40 -5.27 11.55 -17.58
N HIS A 41 -6.40 11.00 -17.15
CA HIS A 41 -6.53 9.62 -16.72
C HIS A 41 -7.65 8.90 -17.48
N ASP A 42 -7.47 7.60 -17.71
CA ASP A 42 -8.42 6.78 -18.47
C ASP A 42 -9.72 6.59 -17.67
N ARG A 43 -10.81 7.18 -18.14
CA ARG A 43 -12.15 7.08 -17.50
C ARG A 43 -12.72 5.66 -17.47
N THR A 44 -12.12 4.72 -18.18
CA THR A 44 -12.51 3.30 -18.16
C THR A 44 -11.67 2.46 -17.20
N ALA A 45 -10.59 3.02 -16.65
CA ALA A 45 -9.70 2.33 -15.73
C ALA A 45 -10.29 2.27 -14.32
N PHE A 46 -10.61 1.07 -13.84
CA PHE A 46 -10.94 0.84 -12.45
C PHE A 46 -9.63 0.59 -11.68
N THR A 47 -8.95 1.67 -11.32
CA THR A 47 -7.61 1.65 -10.72
C THR A 47 -7.57 0.87 -9.40
N GLN A 48 -6.69 -0.12 -9.31
CA GLN A 48 -6.52 -0.96 -8.12
C GLN A 48 -5.07 -1.07 -7.62
N GLY A 49 -4.10 -0.66 -8.43
CA GLY A 49 -2.72 -0.49 -8.01
C GLY A 49 -2.02 0.50 -8.93
N LEU A 50 -1.21 1.39 -8.37
CA LEU A 50 -0.51 2.43 -9.13
C LEU A 50 0.93 2.55 -8.63
N VAL A 51 1.90 2.58 -9.53
CA VAL A 51 3.31 2.80 -9.16
C VAL A 51 3.99 3.71 -10.17
N TRP A 52 4.94 4.52 -9.70
CA TRP A 52 5.82 5.29 -10.57
C TRP A 52 7.16 4.59 -10.71
N GLN A 53 7.57 4.28 -11.93
CA GLN A 53 8.86 3.65 -12.17
C GLN A 53 9.38 3.95 -13.58
N ASP A 54 10.69 4.20 -13.70
CA ASP A 54 11.37 4.46 -14.98
C ASP A 54 10.70 5.56 -15.84
N GLY A 55 10.25 6.64 -15.18
CA GLY A 55 9.64 7.78 -15.87
C GLY A 55 8.22 7.52 -16.40
N SER A 56 7.59 6.43 -16.00
CA SER A 56 6.22 6.06 -16.41
C SER A 56 5.38 5.66 -15.19
N LEU A 57 4.07 5.77 -15.34
CA LEU A 57 3.13 5.11 -14.44
C LEU A 57 2.99 3.65 -14.88
N PHE A 58 2.91 2.74 -13.92
CA PHE A 58 2.36 1.42 -14.12
C PHE A 58 1.09 1.30 -13.28
N GLU A 59 0.08 0.69 -13.87
CA GLU A 59 -1.24 0.62 -13.26
C GLU A 59 -1.79 -0.80 -13.41
N SER A 60 -2.43 -1.29 -12.36
CA SER A 60 -3.28 -2.47 -12.38
C SER A 60 -4.73 -2.02 -12.29
N THR A 61 -5.55 -2.53 -13.20
CA THR A 61 -6.99 -2.23 -13.26
C THR A 61 -7.81 -3.48 -13.01
N GLY A 62 -8.93 -3.33 -12.30
CA GLY A 62 -9.78 -4.45 -11.89
C GLY A 62 -11.19 -4.38 -12.46
N GLN A 63 -11.56 -5.31 -13.33
CA GLN A 63 -12.95 -5.64 -13.69
C GLN A 63 -12.95 -7.03 -14.34
N PRO A 64 -13.99 -7.88 -14.12
CA PRO A 64 -14.01 -9.22 -14.70
C PRO A 64 -13.85 -9.22 -16.22
N GLY A 65 -12.87 -9.98 -16.73
CA GLY A 65 -12.62 -10.14 -18.17
C GLY A 65 -11.89 -8.97 -18.86
N VAL A 66 -11.71 -7.83 -18.17
CA VAL A 66 -11.02 -6.65 -18.73
C VAL A 66 -9.87 -6.13 -17.85
N SER A 67 -9.61 -6.79 -16.71
CA SER A 67 -8.45 -6.49 -15.87
C SER A 67 -7.14 -6.59 -16.66
N ASP A 68 -6.24 -5.63 -16.47
CA ASP A 68 -4.94 -5.60 -17.09
C ASP A 68 -3.91 -4.88 -16.20
N VAL A 69 -2.62 -5.17 -16.46
CA VAL A 69 -1.50 -4.36 -16.01
C VAL A 69 -0.98 -3.57 -17.22
N ARG A 70 -0.80 -2.27 -17.04
CA ARG A 70 -0.46 -1.33 -18.12
C ARG A 70 0.66 -0.38 -17.74
N ARG A 71 1.41 0.07 -18.74
CA ARG A 71 2.35 1.19 -18.64
C ARG A 71 1.73 2.42 -19.29
N VAL A 72 1.68 3.53 -18.56
CA VAL A 72 1.00 4.76 -18.94
C VAL A 72 1.99 5.92 -18.95
N ARG A 73 1.91 6.76 -19.99
CA ARG A 73 2.66 8.01 -20.05
C ARG A 73 1.92 9.08 -19.27
N LEU A 74 2.62 9.72 -18.33
CA LEU A 74 2.04 10.75 -17.46
C LEU A 74 1.44 11.93 -18.22
N SER A 75 2.14 12.45 -19.23
CA SER A 75 1.80 13.72 -19.86
C SER A 75 0.44 13.74 -20.57
N ASP A 76 0.00 12.60 -21.10
CA ASP A 76 -1.20 12.49 -21.95
C ASP A 76 -2.13 11.33 -21.55
N GLY A 77 -1.80 10.57 -20.49
CA GLY A 77 -2.55 9.39 -20.08
C GLY A 77 -2.50 8.23 -21.07
N LYS A 78 -1.62 8.28 -22.09
CA LYS A 78 -1.58 7.27 -23.14
C LYS A 78 -1.02 5.95 -22.61
N VAL A 79 -1.80 4.88 -22.80
CA VAL A 79 -1.32 3.52 -22.54
C VAL A 79 -0.29 3.12 -23.60
N LEU A 80 0.95 2.89 -23.16
CA LEU A 80 2.10 2.56 -23.99
C LEU A 80 2.27 1.06 -24.21
N ALA A 81 1.85 0.26 -23.23
CA ALA A 81 1.86 -1.20 -23.26
C ALA A 81 0.83 -1.71 -22.24
N ARG A 82 0.26 -2.89 -22.46
CA ARG A 82 -0.61 -3.56 -21.49
C ARG A 82 -0.60 -5.07 -21.69
N THR A 83 -0.88 -5.80 -20.62
CA THR A 83 -1.10 -7.25 -20.62
C THR A 83 -2.33 -7.56 -19.79
N LYS A 84 -3.27 -8.31 -20.37
CA LYS A 84 -4.50 -8.71 -19.69
C LYS A 84 -4.23 -9.79 -18.64
N LEU A 85 -4.98 -9.75 -17.55
CA LEU A 85 -5.05 -10.89 -16.64
C LEU A 85 -5.84 -12.04 -17.30
N PRO A 86 -5.52 -13.31 -17.00
CA PRO A 86 -6.23 -14.46 -17.56
C PRO A 86 -7.70 -14.55 -17.13
N GLY A 87 -8.57 -14.92 -18.08
CA GLY A 87 -9.97 -15.28 -17.79
C GLY A 87 -10.79 -14.14 -17.20
N LEU A 88 -11.52 -14.42 -16.12
CA LEU A 88 -12.37 -13.46 -15.42
C LEU A 88 -11.72 -12.88 -14.15
N GLN A 89 -10.41 -13.06 -14.00
CA GLN A 89 -9.70 -12.60 -12.81
C GLN A 89 -9.87 -11.09 -12.63
N PHE A 90 -10.09 -10.71 -11.38
CA PHE A 90 -10.21 -9.32 -10.98
C PHE A 90 -8.85 -8.83 -10.48
N GLY A 91 -8.21 -7.93 -11.23
CA GLY A 91 -6.90 -7.36 -10.89
C GLY A 91 -6.98 -6.39 -9.73
N GLU A 92 -6.00 -6.45 -8.84
CA GLU A 92 -5.90 -5.64 -7.64
C GLU A 92 -4.51 -4.95 -7.56
N GLY A 93 -3.96 -4.73 -6.37
CA GLY A 93 -2.70 -4.03 -6.11
C GLY A 93 -1.50 -4.43 -6.98
N LEU A 94 -0.56 -3.51 -7.11
CA LEU A 94 0.61 -3.60 -7.98
C LEU A 94 1.84 -3.06 -7.24
N ALA A 95 2.95 -3.81 -7.24
CA ALA A 95 4.21 -3.36 -6.67
C ALA A 95 5.40 -3.63 -7.59
N VAL A 96 6.46 -2.84 -7.43
CA VAL A 96 7.76 -3.08 -8.07
C VAL A 96 8.61 -4.03 -7.22
N ASP A 97 9.15 -5.07 -7.86
CA ASP A 97 10.08 -6.03 -7.26
C ASP A 97 11.31 -6.17 -8.19
N GLY A 98 12.25 -5.24 -8.04
CA GLY A 98 13.45 -5.15 -8.87
C GLY A 98 13.15 -4.98 -10.37
N ALA A 99 13.41 -6.02 -11.15
CA ALA A 99 13.16 -6.05 -12.60
C ALA A 99 11.73 -6.47 -12.97
N GLN A 100 10.91 -6.83 -11.98
CA GLN A 100 9.56 -7.33 -12.17
C GLN A 100 8.52 -6.35 -11.60
N LEU A 101 7.29 -6.50 -12.08
CA LEU A 101 6.09 -6.03 -11.41
C LEU A 101 5.37 -7.24 -10.84
N VAL A 102 4.79 -7.07 -9.66
CA VAL A 102 3.91 -8.07 -9.03
C VAL A 102 2.52 -7.47 -8.93
N SER A 103 1.53 -8.09 -9.56
CA SER A 103 0.12 -7.70 -9.40
C SER A 103 -0.65 -8.82 -8.73
N ILE A 104 -1.63 -8.47 -7.92
CA ILE A 104 -2.47 -9.43 -7.19
C ILE A 104 -3.89 -9.46 -7.75
N THR A 105 -4.69 -10.41 -7.26
CA THR A 105 -6.09 -10.60 -7.63
C THR A 105 -7.00 -10.47 -6.42
N TRP A 106 -8.25 -10.05 -6.60
CA TRP A 106 -9.16 -9.88 -5.46
C TRP A 106 -9.40 -11.19 -4.70
N GLN A 107 -10.11 -12.16 -5.31
CA GLN A 107 -10.52 -13.40 -4.63
C GLN A 107 -9.82 -14.65 -5.15
N ASP A 108 -9.13 -14.56 -6.30
CA ASP A 108 -8.51 -15.71 -6.91
C ASP A 108 -7.28 -16.22 -6.15
N GLY A 109 -6.66 -15.41 -5.28
CA GLY A 109 -5.47 -15.78 -4.51
C GLY A 109 -4.20 -15.96 -5.36
N ILE A 110 -4.02 -15.14 -6.40
CA ILE A 110 -2.90 -15.23 -7.36
C ILE A 110 -2.09 -13.95 -7.34
N ALA A 111 -0.78 -14.08 -7.14
CA ALA A 111 0.18 -13.01 -7.39
C ALA A 111 0.87 -13.29 -8.73
N HIS A 112 0.55 -12.51 -9.76
CA HIS A 112 1.19 -12.59 -11.08
C HIS A 112 2.49 -11.82 -11.09
N ARG A 113 3.48 -12.34 -11.81
CA ARG A 113 4.76 -11.67 -12.05
C ARG A 113 4.89 -11.30 -13.52
N TRP A 114 5.30 -10.06 -13.75
CA TRP A 114 5.46 -9.49 -15.08
C TRP A 114 6.89 -8.96 -15.22
N ASP A 115 7.52 -9.22 -16.35
CA ASP A 115 8.73 -8.50 -16.72
C ASP A 115 8.41 -7.01 -16.85
N ARG A 116 9.09 -6.13 -16.11
CA ARG A 116 8.70 -4.71 -16.02
C ARG A 116 8.90 -3.94 -17.32
N LYS A 117 9.81 -4.39 -18.19
CA LYS A 117 10.10 -3.73 -19.48
C LYS A 117 9.09 -4.10 -20.55
N THR A 118 8.65 -5.35 -20.58
CA THR A 118 7.83 -5.92 -21.65
C THR A 118 6.40 -6.23 -21.24
N LEU A 119 6.10 -6.22 -19.93
CA LEU A 119 4.85 -6.68 -19.31
C LEU A 119 4.48 -8.13 -19.64
N LYS A 120 5.42 -8.94 -20.11
CA LYS A 120 5.20 -10.37 -20.35
C LYS A 120 5.14 -11.10 -19.01
N SER A 121 4.22 -12.07 -18.90
CA SER A 121 4.17 -12.93 -17.72
C SER A 121 5.47 -13.73 -17.57
N VAL A 122 6.04 -13.72 -16.38
CA VAL A 122 7.27 -14.47 -16.03
C VAL A 122 7.03 -15.48 -14.91
N GLY A 123 5.82 -15.55 -14.37
CA GLY A 123 5.45 -16.52 -13.34
C GLY A 123 4.26 -16.07 -12.53
N ARG A 124 3.91 -16.91 -11.54
CA ARG A 124 2.87 -16.61 -10.56
C ARG A 124 3.13 -17.36 -9.25
N ALA A 125 2.57 -16.84 -8.17
CA ALA A 125 2.51 -17.49 -6.87
C ALA A 125 1.07 -17.51 -6.35
N ARG A 126 0.83 -18.26 -5.26
CA ARG A 126 -0.47 -18.39 -4.61
C ARG A 126 -0.42 -17.82 -3.20
N TYR A 127 -1.52 -17.19 -2.79
CA TYR A 127 -1.78 -16.79 -1.40
C TYR A 127 -3.20 -17.15 -1.00
N SER A 128 -3.48 -17.09 0.30
CA SER A 128 -4.79 -17.32 0.88
C SER A 128 -5.53 -16.00 1.16
N GLY A 129 -6.86 -16.05 1.16
CA GLY A 129 -7.70 -14.88 1.39
C GLY A 129 -7.73 -13.91 0.22
N GLU A 130 -8.30 -12.74 0.45
CA GLU A 130 -8.36 -11.68 -0.55
C GLU A 130 -7.02 -10.95 -0.69
N GLY A 131 -6.89 -10.13 -1.73
CA GLY A 131 -5.80 -9.16 -1.86
C GLY A 131 -6.33 -7.86 -2.46
N TRP A 132 -5.99 -6.72 -1.85
CA TRP A 132 -6.49 -5.40 -2.22
C TRP A 132 -5.32 -4.53 -2.68
N GLY A 133 -4.52 -3.97 -1.79
CA GLY A 133 -3.32 -3.21 -2.12
C GLY A 133 -2.03 -4.04 -2.02
N LEU A 134 -0.99 -3.60 -2.72
CA LEU A 134 0.34 -4.19 -2.67
C LEU A 134 1.41 -3.10 -2.78
N ALA A 135 2.34 -3.06 -1.82
CA ALA A 135 3.53 -2.21 -1.89
C ALA A 135 4.80 -3.05 -1.65
N SER A 136 5.97 -2.45 -1.89
CA SER A 136 7.27 -3.08 -1.61
C SER A 136 8.10 -2.18 -0.71
N ASP A 137 8.67 -2.73 0.37
CA ASP A 137 9.67 -2.03 1.19
C ASP A 137 11.11 -2.39 0.76
N GLY A 138 11.27 -3.09 -0.37
CA GLY A 138 12.54 -3.62 -0.86
C GLY A 138 13.00 -4.91 -0.19
N ARG A 139 12.33 -5.37 0.88
CA ARG A 139 12.61 -6.64 1.58
C ARG A 139 11.44 -7.61 1.54
N SER A 140 10.23 -7.09 1.63
CA SER A 140 8.96 -7.81 1.62
C SER A 140 7.97 -7.09 0.71
N LEU A 141 7.02 -7.86 0.17
CA LEU A 141 5.81 -7.31 -0.42
C LEU A 141 4.76 -7.17 0.67
N ILE A 142 4.19 -5.99 0.83
CA ILE A 142 3.21 -5.67 1.87
C ILE A 142 1.83 -5.70 1.23
N LEU A 143 0.96 -6.57 1.73
CA LEU A 143 -0.38 -6.80 1.19
C LEU A 143 -1.44 -6.33 2.20
N SER A 144 -2.40 -5.55 1.72
CA SER A 144 -3.66 -5.26 2.40
C SER A 144 -4.80 -6.11 1.80
N ASP A 145 -5.86 -6.31 2.56
CA ASP A 145 -7.02 -7.12 2.16
C ASP A 145 -8.34 -6.58 2.74
N GLY A 146 -8.39 -5.27 3.03
CA GLY A 146 -9.54 -4.62 3.65
C GLY A 146 -9.72 -4.91 5.15
N THR A 147 -9.04 -5.92 5.71
CA THR A 147 -8.98 -6.14 7.17
C THR A 147 -8.02 -5.12 7.81
N PRO A 148 -7.97 -5.00 9.16
CA PRO A 148 -7.01 -4.13 9.82
C PRO A 148 -5.63 -4.77 9.93
N THR A 149 -5.26 -5.66 9.01
CA THR A 149 -4.00 -6.42 9.07
C THR A 149 -3.20 -6.25 7.78
N LEU A 150 -1.95 -5.83 7.93
CA LEU A 150 -0.95 -5.90 6.89
C LEU A 150 -0.27 -7.26 6.92
N ARG A 151 -0.16 -7.91 5.76
CA ARG A 151 0.59 -9.16 5.58
C ARG A 151 1.89 -8.87 4.85
N PHE A 152 3.01 -9.28 5.45
CA PHE A 152 4.33 -9.14 4.83
C PHE A 152 4.68 -10.47 4.16
N MET A 153 4.77 -10.44 2.85
CA MET A 153 4.96 -11.58 1.99
C MET A 153 6.41 -11.66 1.53
N ASP A 154 6.96 -12.86 1.51
CA ASP A 154 8.27 -13.14 0.93
C ASP A 154 8.26 -12.79 -0.57
N PRO A 155 9.15 -11.92 -1.06
CA PRO A 155 9.09 -11.42 -2.41
C PRO A 155 9.45 -12.47 -3.46
N LYS A 156 9.92 -13.67 -3.11
CA LYS A 156 10.21 -14.73 -4.09
C LYS A 156 9.08 -15.75 -4.16
N THR A 157 8.63 -16.21 -3.00
CA THR A 157 7.66 -17.30 -2.87
C THR A 157 6.23 -16.82 -2.67
N PHE A 158 6.05 -15.54 -2.30
CA PHE A 158 4.78 -14.94 -1.89
C PHE A 158 4.13 -15.66 -0.70
N LYS A 159 4.94 -16.32 0.14
CA LYS A 159 4.49 -16.87 1.42
C LYS A 159 4.51 -15.80 2.48
N GLU A 160 3.52 -15.80 3.35
CA GLU A 160 3.46 -14.86 4.46
C GLU A 160 4.61 -15.10 5.45
N GLN A 161 5.30 -14.03 5.83
CA GLN A 161 6.41 -14.03 6.78
C GLN A 161 5.96 -13.52 8.15
N ARG A 162 5.12 -12.47 8.17
CA ARG A 162 4.57 -11.86 9.39
C ARG A 162 3.32 -11.03 9.10
N ARG A 163 2.64 -10.63 10.18
CA ARG A 163 1.50 -9.71 10.15
C ARG A 163 1.70 -8.53 11.10
N VAL A 164 1.05 -7.42 10.79
CA VAL A 164 0.96 -6.23 11.65
C VAL A 164 -0.47 -5.73 11.65
N THR A 165 -1.02 -5.43 12.83
CA THR A 165 -2.35 -4.82 12.95
C THR A 165 -2.24 -3.31 12.81
N ILE A 166 -3.05 -2.74 11.92
CA ILE A 166 -3.09 -1.30 11.68
C ILE A 166 -3.94 -0.65 12.76
N THR A 167 -3.43 0.38 13.42
CA THR A 167 -4.18 1.12 14.44
C THR A 167 -4.02 2.63 14.29
N ALA A 168 -5.08 3.37 14.62
CA ALA A 168 -5.05 4.81 14.79
C ALA A 168 -5.58 5.15 16.18
N ASN A 169 -4.77 5.82 17.01
CA ASN A 169 -5.10 6.09 18.42
C ASN A 169 -5.55 4.82 19.18
N GLY A 170 -4.84 3.71 18.96
CA GLY A 170 -5.13 2.40 19.58
C GLY A 170 -6.37 1.66 19.06
N ARG A 171 -7.04 2.17 18.03
CA ARG A 171 -8.21 1.51 17.41
C ARG A 171 -7.86 0.89 16.06
N PRO A 172 -8.31 -0.34 15.75
CA PRO A 172 -8.08 -0.95 14.44
C PRO A 172 -8.61 -0.10 13.28
N VAL A 173 -7.83 -0.01 12.21
CA VAL A 173 -8.21 0.70 10.96
C VAL A 173 -8.55 -0.31 9.89
N HIS A 174 -9.80 -0.29 9.41
CA HIS A 174 -10.31 -1.20 8.38
C HIS A 174 -10.29 -0.56 6.99
N ASN A 175 -10.54 -1.38 5.97
CA ASN A 175 -10.71 -0.97 4.58
C ASN A 175 -9.47 -0.30 3.97
N LEU A 176 -8.28 -0.62 4.50
CA LEU A 176 -7.03 -0.26 3.85
C LEU A 176 -6.98 -0.94 2.48
N ASN A 177 -6.87 -0.14 1.43
CA ASN A 177 -6.95 -0.56 0.04
C ASN A 177 -5.58 -0.41 -0.62
N GLU A 178 -5.46 0.37 -1.70
CA GLU A 178 -4.21 0.58 -2.42
C GLU A 178 -3.10 1.15 -1.50
N LEU A 179 -1.84 0.77 -1.79
CA LEU A 179 -0.68 1.00 -0.94
C LEU A 179 0.50 1.55 -1.75
N GLU A 180 1.27 2.47 -1.15
CA GLU A 180 2.55 2.93 -1.70
C GLU A 180 3.60 3.12 -0.60
N MET A 181 4.87 2.86 -0.94
CA MET A 181 5.99 3.06 -0.02
C MET A 181 6.74 4.35 -0.29
N ILE A 182 6.72 5.26 0.70
CA ILE A 182 7.27 6.62 0.56
C ILE A 182 8.19 6.90 1.74
N ASP A 183 9.48 7.05 1.47
CA ASP A 183 10.52 7.43 2.42
C ASP A 183 10.43 6.63 3.76
N GLY A 184 10.16 5.32 3.65
CA GLY A 184 10.11 4.37 4.77
C GLY A 184 8.75 4.24 5.49
N LYS A 185 7.75 5.03 5.07
CA LYS A 185 6.38 4.96 5.60
C LYS A 185 5.43 4.36 4.57
N LEU A 186 4.49 3.56 5.05
CA LEU A 186 3.46 2.96 4.21
C LEU A 186 2.29 3.92 4.10
N TRP A 187 1.93 4.28 2.88
CA TRP A 187 0.78 5.10 2.58
C TRP A 187 -0.32 4.20 2.06
N GLY A 188 -1.57 4.48 2.41
CA GLY A 188 -2.66 3.72 1.84
C GLY A 188 -3.99 4.45 1.80
N ASN A 189 -4.77 4.11 0.78
CA ASN A 189 -6.14 4.56 0.66
C ASN A 189 -7.03 3.84 1.67
N ILE A 190 -8.01 4.54 2.24
CA ILE A 190 -9.12 3.91 2.94
C ILE A 190 -10.32 3.89 1.98
N TRP A 191 -10.80 2.70 1.63
CA TRP A 191 -11.88 2.54 0.66
C TRP A 191 -13.14 3.32 1.07
N HIS A 192 -13.75 4.03 0.12
CA HIS A 192 -14.84 5.00 0.33
C HIS A 192 -14.51 6.16 1.29
N ARG A 193 -13.25 6.57 1.40
CA ARG A 193 -12.86 7.80 2.10
C ARG A 193 -12.00 8.67 1.19
N ASP A 194 -12.17 9.97 1.30
CA ASP A 194 -11.40 10.95 0.54
C ASP A 194 -10.13 11.37 1.28
N TYR A 195 -9.48 10.42 1.96
CA TYR A 195 -8.19 10.63 2.61
C TYR A 195 -7.29 9.41 2.46
N ILE A 196 -6.00 9.62 2.62
CA ILE A 196 -5.00 8.55 2.74
C ILE A 196 -4.36 8.59 4.13
N VAL A 197 -3.89 7.45 4.61
CA VAL A 197 -3.21 7.32 5.90
C VAL A 197 -1.73 7.05 5.70
N ARG A 198 -0.90 7.58 6.59
CA ARG A 198 0.52 7.24 6.72
C ARG A 198 0.71 6.33 7.92
N ILE A 199 1.28 5.16 7.68
CA ILE A 199 1.41 4.05 8.60
C ILE A 199 2.89 3.74 8.80
N ASP A 200 3.30 3.52 10.04
CA ASP A 200 4.57 2.89 10.34
C ASP A 200 4.50 1.38 10.04
N PRO A 201 5.24 0.84 9.06
CA PRO A 201 5.13 -0.57 8.68
C PRO A 201 5.72 -1.54 9.72
N ALA A 202 6.48 -1.04 10.70
CA ALA A 202 7.01 -1.87 11.79
C ALA A 202 5.95 -2.08 12.88
N THR A 203 5.22 -1.03 13.26
CA THR A 203 4.26 -1.06 14.39
C THR A 203 2.80 -1.17 13.95
N GLY A 204 2.48 -0.71 12.74
CA GLY A 204 1.10 -0.58 12.24
C GLY A 204 0.40 0.69 12.67
N GLU A 205 1.08 1.59 13.37
CA GLU A 205 0.48 2.83 13.83
C GLU A 205 0.33 3.83 12.70
N VAL A 206 -0.87 4.38 12.58
CA VAL A 206 -1.16 5.55 11.76
C VAL A 206 -0.65 6.78 12.48
N ASP A 207 0.25 7.52 11.85
CA ASP A 207 0.81 8.76 12.39
C ASP A 207 0.32 10.01 11.63
N ALA A 208 -0.30 9.86 10.47
CA ALA A 208 -0.97 10.95 9.78
C ALA A 208 -2.15 10.52 8.90
N LEU A 209 -3.04 11.49 8.65
CA LEU A 209 -4.12 11.45 7.68
C LEU A 209 -3.97 12.64 6.75
N VAL A 210 -4.00 12.40 5.44
CA VAL A 210 -3.94 13.44 4.41
C VAL A 210 -5.31 13.60 3.78
N ASP A 211 -5.90 14.78 3.95
CA ASP A 211 -7.21 15.12 3.40
C ASP A 211 -7.11 15.41 1.91
N LEU A 212 -7.82 14.61 1.10
CA LEU A 212 -7.93 14.72 -0.34
C LEU A 212 -9.37 15.05 -0.80
N ALA A 213 -10.28 15.38 0.13
CA ALA A 213 -11.63 15.82 -0.21
C ALA A 213 -11.67 17.00 -1.21
N PRO A 214 -10.74 17.99 -1.15
CA PRO A 214 -10.70 19.05 -2.16
C PRO A 214 -10.46 18.54 -3.58
N LEU A 215 -9.67 17.48 -3.77
CA LEU A 215 -9.45 16.85 -5.07
C LEU A 215 -10.71 16.15 -5.56
N ARG A 216 -11.36 15.37 -4.68
CA ARG A 216 -12.62 14.68 -5.00
C ARG A 216 -13.72 15.66 -5.43
N ALA A 217 -13.79 16.82 -4.78
CA ALA A 217 -14.79 17.86 -5.07
C ALA A 217 -14.61 18.46 -6.48
N GLU A 218 -13.38 18.60 -6.99
CA GLU A 218 -13.11 19.15 -8.32
C GLU A 218 -13.65 18.28 -9.46
N LEU A 219 -13.79 16.97 -9.23
CA LEU A 219 -14.23 16.02 -10.26
C LEU A 219 -15.74 16.07 -10.54
N GLY A 220 -16.51 16.76 -9.69
CA GLY A 220 -17.97 16.81 -9.79
C GLY A 220 -18.63 15.46 -9.51
N PRO A 221 -19.88 15.27 -9.97
CA PRO A 221 -20.60 14.01 -9.82
C PRO A 221 -19.91 12.88 -10.60
N LEU A 222 -19.70 11.75 -9.94
CA LEU A 222 -19.16 10.52 -10.53
C LEU A 222 -20.01 9.33 -10.07
N ASP A 223 -19.75 8.17 -10.66
CA ASP A 223 -20.28 6.90 -10.16
C ASP A 223 -19.93 6.70 -8.68
N PRO A 224 -20.79 6.10 -7.84
CA PRO A 224 -20.49 5.82 -6.43
C PRO A 224 -19.22 4.98 -6.21
N GLU A 225 -18.87 4.11 -7.14
CA GLU A 225 -17.65 3.30 -7.10
C GLU A 225 -16.43 4.02 -7.71
N ALA A 226 -16.61 5.21 -8.28
CA ALA A 226 -15.53 6.07 -8.73
C ALA A 226 -14.84 6.79 -7.56
N VAL A 227 -14.31 6.00 -6.62
CA VAL A 227 -13.68 6.45 -5.39
C VAL A 227 -12.18 6.70 -5.56
N LEU A 228 -11.62 7.51 -4.67
CA LEU A 228 -10.17 7.66 -4.50
C LEU A 228 -9.51 6.29 -4.29
N ASN A 229 -8.53 5.95 -5.14
CA ASN A 229 -7.75 4.71 -5.06
C ASN A 229 -6.56 4.78 -6.05
N GLY A 230 -5.33 4.60 -5.55
CA GLY A 230 -4.12 4.69 -6.35
C GLY A 230 -3.21 5.82 -5.89
N ILE A 231 -2.04 5.47 -5.39
CA ILE A 231 -0.99 6.37 -4.90
C ILE A 231 0.32 5.97 -5.58
N ALA A 232 1.06 6.91 -6.15
CA ALA A 232 2.37 6.61 -6.73
C ALA A 232 3.41 7.66 -6.37
N TRP A 233 4.63 7.21 -6.11
CA TRP A 233 5.71 8.06 -5.65
C TRP A 233 6.90 8.09 -6.61
N ASP A 234 7.21 9.29 -7.13
CA ASP A 234 8.47 9.54 -7.82
C ASP A 234 9.55 9.97 -6.83
N ALA A 235 10.35 9.02 -6.38
CA ALA A 235 11.44 9.30 -5.44
C ALA A 235 12.52 10.25 -6.01
N THR A 236 12.70 10.29 -7.33
CA THR A 236 13.73 11.13 -7.98
C THR A 236 13.26 12.58 -8.07
N GLY A 237 12.03 12.79 -8.56
CA GLY A 237 11.44 14.11 -8.67
C GLY A 237 10.78 14.62 -7.38
N LYS A 238 10.64 13.76 -6.37
CA LYS A 238 9.88 14.01 -5.14
C LYS A 238 8.43 14.44 -5.42
N ARG A 239 7.76 13.67 -6.29
CA ARG A 239 6.38 13.94 -6.74
C ARG A 239 5.45 12.84 -6.26
N LEU A 240 4.34 13.24 -5.65
CA LEU A 240 3.28 12.35 -5.18
C LEU A 240 2.10 12.44 -6.13
N PHE A 241 1.68 11.30 -6.67
CA PHE A 241 0.55 11.19 -7.58
C PHE A 241 -0.59 10.44 -6.89
N VAL A 242 -1.82 10.92 -7.11
CA VAL A 242 -3.04 10.26 -6.64
C VAL A 242 -4.11 10.28 -7.73
N THR A 243 -4.92 9.23 -7.79
CA THR A 243 -6.05 9.11 -8.72
C THR A 243 -7.18 8.33 -8.06
N GLY A 244 -8.17 7.91 -8.85
CA GLY A 244 -9.23 7.04 -8.40
C GLY A 244 -9.81 6.19 -9.51
N LYS A 245 -10.70 5.30 -9.11
CA LYS A 245 -11.41 4.40 -10.01
C LYS A 245 -12.26 5.23 -10.96
N TRP A 246 -12.12 5.02 -12.26
CA TRP A 246 -12.80 5.77 -13.32
C TRP A 246 -12.62 7.30 -13.26
N TRP A 247 -11.63 7.79 -12.50
CA TRP A 247 -11.37 9.22 -12.44
C TRP A 247 -10.86 9.70 -13.81
N PRO A 248 -11.31 10.87 -14.28
CA PRO A 248 -10.81 11.46 -15.52
C PRO A 248 -9.43 12.10 -15.37
N THR A 249 -8.96 12.24 -14.12
CA THR A 249 -7.79 13.05 -13.77
C THR A 249 -6.94 12.30 -12.76
N LEU A 250 -5.64 12.28 -13.02
CA LEU A 250 -4.61 11.97 -12.04
C LEU A 250 -4.01 13.29 -11.56
N PHE A 251 -3.87 13.45 -10.25
CA PHE A 251 -3.35 14.64 -9.62
C PHE A 251 -1.92 14.41 -9.15
N GLU A 252 -1.05 15.40 -9.36
CA GLU A 252 0.16 15.55 -8.56
C GLU A 252 -0.14 16.48 -7.39
N ILE A 253 0.25 16.08 -6.19
CA ILE A 253 -0.04 16.82 -4.96
C ILE A 253 1.24 17.15 -4.19
N ALA A 254 1.18 18.27 -3.47
CA ALA A 254 2.12 18.62 -2.41
C ALA A 254 1.39 18.55 -1.07
N LEU A 255 2.08 18.06 -0.05
CA LEU A 255 1.58 18.00 1.31
C LEU A 255 1.83 19.32 2.04
N GLU A 256 0.84 19.80 2.77
CA GLU A 256 0.89 21.07 3.49
C GLU A 256 0.28 20.93 4.89
N PRO A 257 0.75 21.69 5.90
CA PRO A 257 0.10 21.72 7.20
C PRO A 257 -1.36 22.17 7.06
N VAL A 258 -2.26 21.56 7.83
CA VAL A 258 -3.64 22.08 7.93
C VAL A 258 -3.59 23.44 8.62
N PRO A 259 -4.21 24.50 8.07
CA PRO A 259 -4.25 25.80 8.71
C PRO A 259 -4.86 25.67 10.12
N GLN A 260 -4.13 26.13 11.14
CA GLN A 260 -4.71 26.30 12.46
C GLN A 260 -5.59 27.56 12.40
N GLY A 261 -6.91 27.35 12.51
CA GLY A 261 -7.90 28.43 12.59
C GLY A 261 -7.83 29.21 13.90
#